data_AF-A0A813H5C8-F1
#
_entry.id   AF-A0A813H5C8-F1
#
_cell.length_a   1.000
_cell.length_b   1.000
_cell.length_c   1.000
_cell.angle_alpha   90.00
_cell.angle_beta   90.00
_cell.angle_gamma   90.00
#
_symmetry.space_group_name_H-M   'P 1'
#
loop_
_entity.id
_entity.type
_entity.pdbx_description
1 polymer ?
#
loop_
_entity_poly.entity_id
_entity_poly.type
_entity_poly.pdbx_seq_one_letter_code
_entity_poly.pdbx_strand_id
1 'polypeptide(L)'
;MWDIEGLNQQFGENAMLRHEVEKMEWVFWYFQECCKREDRVPYLVVLLDLEGASSKLLQGETRNAVMDMAKSLGAFYLDAVEVTIVINAPWVFRAARAMMAPLLTERQKAKVRMLGSLEDSANLAALHATIAPELLPVALGGSAAPDVFGDQ
;
A
#
# COMPACT_ATOMS: atom_id res chain seq x y z
N MET A 1 3.95 -8.23 -12.91
CA MET A 1 4.77 -8.99 -11.93
C MET A 1 5.71 -8.01 -11.25
N TRP A 2 5.83 -8.04 -9.92
CA TRP A 2 6.71 -7.13 -9.17
C TRP A 2 8.18 -7.41 -9.50
N ASP A 3 8.88 -6.46 -10.16
CA ASP A 3 10.28 -6.59 -10.59
C ASP A 3 11.19 -5.54 -9.93
N ILE A 4 11.35 -5.64 -8.61
CA ILE A 4 12.16 -4.69 -7.83
C ILE A 4 13.64 -4.79 -8.20
N GLU A 5 14.11 -5.99 -8.53
CA GLU A 5 15.50 -6.23 -8.91
C GLU A 5 15.83 -5.57 -10.24
N GLY A 6 14.99 -5.75 -11.27
CA GLY A 6 15.14 -5.07 -12.55
C GLY A 6 15.13 -3.54 -12.40
N LEU A 7 14.26 -2.99 -11.55
CA LEU A 7 14.21 -1.55 -11.27
C LEU A 7 15.49 -1.04 -10.61
N ASN A 8 16.04 -1.75 -9.62
CA ASN A 8 17.30 -1.36 -8.99
C ASN A 8 18.49 -1.47 -9.97
N GLN A 9 18.51 -2.48 -10.83
CA GLN A 9 19.53 -2.61 -11.87
C GLN A 9 19.47 -1.47 -12.88
N GLN A 10 18.27 -1.03 -13.26
CA GLN A 10 18.08 0.01 -14.26
C GLN A 10 18.31 1.43 -13.71
N PHE A 11 17.86 1.71 -12.48
CA PHE A 11 17.82 3.07 -11.93
C PHE A 11 18.83 3.31 -10.80
N GLY A 12 19.57 2.28 -10.39
CA GLY A 12 20.61 2.35 -9.36
C GLY A 12 20.14 1.91 -7.98
N GLU A 13 21.12 1.66 -7.11
CA GLU A 13 20.87 1.28 -5.72
C GLU A 13 20.00 2.34 -5.00
N ASN A 14 18.99 1.89 -4.27
CA ASN A 14 18.03 2.72 -3.54
C ASN A 14 17.13 3.60 -4.41
N ALA A 15 17.12 3.48 -5.74
CA ALA A 15 16.25 4.27 -6.61
C ALA A 15 14.77 4.11 -6.21
N MET A 16 14.35 2.87 -5.92
CA MET A 16 13.01 2.56 -5.45
C MET A 16 12.68 3.23 -4.11
N LEU A 17 13.61 3.20 -3.15
CA LEU A 17 13.42 3.82 -1.85
C LEU A 17 13.33 5.34 -1.97
N ARG A 18 14.21 5.95 -2.77
CA ARG A 18 14.20 7.39 -3.02
C ARG A 18 12.90 7.82 -3.70
N HIS A 19 12.48 7.11 -4.75
CA HIS A 19 11.23 7.37 -5.43
C HIS A 19 10.05 7.30 -4.46
N GLU A 20 10.03 6.30 -3.57
CA GLU A 20 8.95 6.16 -2.60
C GLU A 20 8.91 7.32 -1.60
N VAL A 21 10.06 7.75 -1.09
CA VAL A 21 10.16 8.92 -0.22
C VAL A 21 9.67 10.18 -0.95
N GLU A 22 10.15 10.45 -2.16
CA GLU A 22 9.75 11.60 -2.97
C GLU A 22 8.24 11.62 -3.24
N LYS A 23 7.67 10.46 -3.57
CA LYS A 23 6.22 10.29 -3.76
C LYS A 23 5.45 10.59 -2.47
N MET A 24 5.89 10.04 -1.35
CA MET A 24 5.22 10.26 -0.06
C MET A 24 5.28 11.73 0.38
N GLU A 25 6.44 12.39 0.26
CA GLU A 25 6.59 13.82 0.53
C GLU A 25 5.62 14.65 -0.31
N TRP A 26 5.53 14.36 -1.61
CA TRP A 26 4.62 15.08 -2.50
C TRP A 26 3.14 14.85 -2.13
N VAL A 27 2.74 13.60 -1.86
CA VAL A 27 1.37 13.26 -1.45
C VAL A 27 1.00 13.95 -0.15
N PHE A 28 1.87 13.91 0.87
CA PHE A 28 1.59 14.56 2.15
C PHE A 28 1.52 16.07 2.03
N TRP A 29 2.45 16.68 1.29
CA TRP A 29 2.41 18.11 1.04
C TRP A 29 1.09 18.52 0.36
N TYR A 30 0.75 17.87 -0.75
CA TYR A 30 -0.47 18.18 -1.50
C TYR A 30 -1.72 18.00 -0.63
N PHE A 31 -1.80 16.90 0.11
CA PHE A 31 -2.97 16.60 0.93
C PHE A 31 -3.10 17.54 2.12
N GLN A 32 -1.99 17.94 2.74
CA GLN A 32 -1.99 18.99 3.76
C GLN A 32 -2.48 20.33 3.21
N GLU A 33 -2.06 20.72 2.00
CA GLU A 33 -2.51 21.97 1.38
C GLU A 33 -4.01 21.96 1.08
N CYS A 34 -4.56 20.84 0.59
CA CYS A 34 -6.01 20.69 0.41
C CYS A 34 -6.75 20.77 1.76
N CYS A 35 -6.27 20.03 2.77
CA CYS A 35 -6.89 20.00 4.09
C CYS A 35 -6.88 21.38 4.77
N LYS A 36 -5.80 22.17 4.65
CA LYS A 36 -5.74 23.54 5.16
C LYS A 36 -6.78 24.45 4.52
N ARG A 37 -7.02 24.31 3.20
CA ARG A 37 -8.02 25.12 2.47
C ARG A 37 -9.44 24.79 2.86
N GLU A 38 -9.69 23.54 3.24
CA GLU A 38 -11.00 23.02 3.63
C GLU A 38 -11.25 23.00 5.14
N ASP A 39 -10.28 23.45 5.96
CA ASP A 39 -10.28 23.36 7.42
C ASP A 39 -10.51 21.91 7.93
N ARG A 40 -9.74 20.97 7.37
CA ARG A 40 -9.79 19.54 7.67
C ARG A 40 -8.46 19.00 8.17
N VAL A 41 -8.49 17.80 8.75
CA VAL A 41 -7.30 17.05 9.16
C VAL A 41 -6.99 15.98 8.11
N PRO A 42 -5.74 15.86 7.63
CA PRO A 42 -5.37 14.85 6.65
C PRO A 42 -5.26 13.46 7.28
N TYR A 43 -5.93 12.48 6.68
CA TYR A 43 -5.75 11.05 6.96
C TYR A 43 -5.56 10.29 5.65
N LEU A 44 -4.49 9.49 5.56
CA LEU A 44 -4.22 8.68 4.38
C LEU A 44 -4.79 7.26 4.54
N VAL A 45 -5.55 6.82 3.54
CA VAL A 45 -5.92 5.41 3.36
C VAL A 45 -5.02 4.82 2.30
N VAL A 46 -4.32 3.73 2.62
CA VAL A 46 -3.43 3.04 1.69
C VAL A 46 -4.07 1.71 1.28
N LEU A 47 -4.24 1.49 -0.02
CA LEU A 47 -4.66 0.21 -0.58
C LEU A 47 -3.48 -0.43 -1.31
N LEU A 48 -3.08 -1.63 -0.88
CA LEU A 48 -1.97 -2.39 -1.46
C LEU A 48 -2.52 -3.65 -2.13
N ASP A 49 -2.45 -3.70 -3.45
CA ASP A 49 -2.82 -4.88 -4.22
C ASP A 49 -1.62 -5.82 -4.38
N LEU A 50 -1.79 -7.06 -3.92
CA LEU A 50 -0.78 -8.11 -4.02
C LEU A 50 -1.08 -9.13 -5.12
N GLU A 51 -2.00 -8.83 -6.03
CA GLU A 51 -2.17 -9.63 -7.23
C GLU A 51 -0.85 -9.74 -8.02
N GLY A 52 -0.53 -10.94 -8.48
CA GLY A 52 0.73 -11.23 -9.17
C GLY A 52 1.99 -11.14 -8.31
N ALA A 53 1.85 -10.93 -7.00
CA ALA A 53 2.95 -10.97 -6.06
C ALA A 53 3.39 -12.42 -5.79
N SER A 54 4.69 -12.66 -5.79
CA SER A 54 5.27 -14.02 -5.64
C SER A 54 6.19 -14.11 -4.44
N SER A 55 6.59 -15.34 -4.08
CA SER A 55 7.55 -15.59 -3.00
C SER A 55 8.92 -14.92 -3.22
N LYS A 56 9.24 -14.46 -4.44
CA LYS A 56 10.45 -13.65 -4.73
C LYS A 56 10.53 -12.39 -3.86
N LEU A 57 9.39 -11.79 -3.50
CA LEU A 57 9.33 -10.64 -2.61
C LEU A 57 9.87 -10.92 -1.20
N LEU A 58 9.95 -12.20 -0.84
CA LEU A 58 10.45 -12.66 0.47
C LEU A 58 11.87 -13.21 0.39
N GLN A 59 12.59 -13.01 -0.72
CA GLN A 59 13.91 -13.58 -0.95
C GLN A 59 14.95 -12.51 -1.35
N GLY A 60 16.21 -12.79 -1.03
CA GLY A 60 17.38 -12.05 -1.53
C GLY A 60 17.32 -10.54 -1.32
N GLU A 61 17.80 -9.79 -2.31
CA GLU A 61 17.84 -8.32 -2.31
C GLU A 61 16.44 -7.70 -2.38
N THR A 62 15.52 -8.34 -3.10
CA THR A 62 14.11 -7.92 -3.17
C THR A 62 13.50 -7.85 -1.77
N ARG A 63 13.72 -8.85 -0.91
CA ARG A 63 13.29 -8.81 0.49
C ARG A 63 13.87 -7.63 1.24
N ASN A 64 15.16 -7.36 1.07
CA ASN A 64 15.82 -6.27 1.80
C ASN A 64 15.25 -4.91 1.37
N ALA A 65 15.06 -4.70 0.06
CA ALA A 65 14.43 -3.48 -0.46
C ALA A 65 13.00 -3.28 0.06
N VAL A 66 12.19 -4.34 0.08
CA VAL A 66 10.83 -4.30 0.66
C VAL A 66 10.87 -3.97 2.15
N MET A 67 11.79 -4.57 2.89
CA MET A 67 11.94 -4.31 4.33
C MET A 67 12.42 -2.88 4.62
N ASP A 68 13.32 -2.33 3.81
CA ASP A 68 13.81 -0.97 3.99
C ASP A 68 12.74 0.07 3.62
N MET A 69 11.94 -0.20 2.59
CA MET A 69 10.74 0.58 2.28
C MET A 69 9.73 0.55 3.43
N ALA A 70 9.43 -0.64 3.96
CA ALA A 70 8.52 -0.80 5.11
C ALA A 70 9.02 -0.08 6.37
N LYS A 71 10.33 -0.12 6.66
CA LYS A 71 10.95 0.63 7.76
C LYS A 71 10.81 2.13 7.57
N SER A 72 11.07 2.64 6.36
CA SER A 72 10.96 4.06 6.03
C SER A 72 9.53 4.56 6.25
N LEU A 73 8.55 3.84 5.71
CA LEU A 73 7.13 4.11 5.93
C LEU A 73 6.76 4.04 7.42
N GLY A 74 7.26 3.01 8.12
CA GLY A 74 7.15 2.79 9.56
C GLY A 74 7.59 3.96 10.42
N ALA A 75 8.77 4.48 10.13
CA ALA A 75 9.44 5.47 10.95
C ALA A 75 8.96 6.89 10.66
N PHE A 76 8.66 7.22 9.40
CA PHE A 76 8.48 8.61 8.98
C PHE A 76 7.03 8.98 8.63
N TYR A 77 6.20 8.01 8.21
CA TYR A 77 4.92 8.32 7.57
C TYR A 77 3.70 7.65 8.23
N LEU A 78 3.91 6.58 9.00
CA LEU A 78 2.82 5.71 9.45
C LEU A 78 1.85 6.35 10.45
N ASP A 79 2.26 7.38 11.19
CA ASP A 79 1.34 8.09 12.08
C ASP A 79 0.30 8.93 11.31
N ALA A 80 0.61 9.31 10.06
CA ALA A 80 -0.30 10.03 9.17
C ALA A 80 -1.14 9.09 8.27
N VAL A 81 -0.81 7.79 8.26
CA VAL A 81 -1.63 6.73 7.64
C VAL A 81 -2.67 6.26 8.65
N GLU A 82 -3.95 6.36 8.29
CA GLU A 82 -5.04 5.94 9.18
C GLU A 82 -5.36 4.45 9.06
N VAL A 83 -5.33 3.93 7.83
CA VAL A 83 -5.54 2.50 7.58
C VAL A 83 -4.72 2.06 6.37
N THR A 84 -4.16 0.86 6.46
CA THR A 84 -3.54 0.15 5.33
C THR A 84 -4.34 -1.11 5.07
N ILE A 85 -4.92 -1.22 3.88
CA ILE A 85 -5.71 -2.37 3.43
C ILE A 85 -4.87 -3.09 2.39
N VAL A 86 -4.54 -4.35 2.65
CA VAL A 86 -3.86 -5.23 1.71
C VAL A 86 -4.90 -6.14 1.10
N ILE A 87 -5.00 -6.21 -0.23
CA ILE A 87 -5.97 -7.03 -0.97
C ILE A 87 -5.25 -8.06 -1.83
N ASN A 88 -5.99 -9.08 -2.27
CA ASN A 88 -5.48 -10.17 -3.10
C ASN A 88 -4.24 -10.82 -2.51
N ALA A 89 -4.09 -10.83 -1.19
CA ALA A 89 -2.90 -11.34 -0.53
C ALA A 89 -2.86 -12.88 -0.61
N PRO A 90 -1.93 -13.50 -1.39
CA PRO A 90 -1.80 -14.96 -1.33
C PRO A 90 -1.39 -15.41 0.07
N TRP A 91 -1.63 -16.69 0.39
CA TRP A 91 -1.35 -17.27 1.72
C TRP A 91 0.10 -17.02 2.20
N VAL A 92 1.04 -16.86 1.27
CA VAL A 92 2.44 -16.52 1.52
C VAL A 92 2.61 -15.17 2.23
N PHE A 93 1.66 -14.23 2.09
CA PHE A 93 1.70 -12.92 2.76
C PHE A 93 1.27 -12.95 4.22
N ARG A 94 0.84 -14.11 4.76
CA ARG A 94 0.91 -14.32 6.22
C ARG A 94 2.35 -14.15 6.71
N ALA A 95 3.34 -14.56 5.92
CA ALA A 95 4.75 -14.34 6.23
C ALA A 95 5.13 -12.86 6.12
N ALA A 96 4.58 -12.12 5.16
CA ALA A 96 4.80 -10.67 5.08
C ALA A 96 4.26 -9.92 6.31
N ARG A 97 3.08 -10.31 6.82
CA ARG A 97 2.57 -9.80 8.11
C ARG A 97 3.54 -10.08 9.25
N ALA A 98 4.07 -11.31 9.34
CA ALA A 98 5.04 -11.70 10.35
C ALA A 98 6.38 -10.96 10.19
N MET A 99 6.77 -10.60 8.96
CA MET A 99 7.98 -9.82 8.68
C MET A 99 7.83 -8.34 9.02
N MET A 100 6.66 -7.74 8.75
CA MET A 100 6.41 -6.33 9.05
C MET A 100 6.08 -6.09 10.53
N ALA A 101 5.44 -7.05 11.21
CA ALA A 101 4.98 -6.89 12.59
C ALA A 101 6.06 -6.40 13.59
N PRO A 102 7.35 -6.83 13.52
CA PRO A 102 8.39 -6.31 14.42
C PRO A 102 8.72 -4.83 14.20
N LEU A 103 8.42 -4.28 13.03
CA LEU A 103 8.69 -2.89 12.66
C LEU A 103 7.53 -1.95 13.02
N LEU A 104 6.41 -2.50 13.48
CA LEU A 104 5.17 -1.76 13.73
C LEU A 104 4.83 -1.77 15.22
N THR A 105 4.36 -0.64 15.73
CA THR A 105 3.74 -0.55 17.05
C THR A 105 2.40 -1.28 17.07
N GLU A 106 1.86 -1.61 18.25
CA GLU A 106 0.52 -2.23 18.35
C GLU A 106 -0.58 -1.35 17.73
N ARG A 107 -0.47 -0.03 17.85
CA ARG A 107 -1.38 0.91 17.19
C ARG A 107 -1.29 0.79 15.67
N GLN A 108 -0.08 0.74 15.12
CA GLN A 108 0.14 0.60 13.68
C GLN A 108 -0.34 -0.76 13.16
N LYS A 109 -0.13 -1.85 13.92
CA LYS A 109 -0.66 -3.18 13.59
C LYS A 109 -2.18 -3.19 13.52
N ALA A 110 -2.87 -2.46 14.41
CA ALA A 110 -4.33 -2.36 14.41
C ALA A 110 -4.87 -1.62 13.16
N LYS A 111 -4.06 -0.77 12.54
CA LYS A 111 -4.38 -0.05 11.29
C LYS A 111 -4.19 -0.89 10.03
N VAL A 112 -3.54 -2.06 10.12
CA VAL A 112 -3.30 -2.94 8.96
C VAL A 112 -4.38 -4.01 8.87
N ARG A 113 -5.11 -4.01 7.74
CA ARG A 113 -6.12 -5.03 7.41
C ARG A 113 -5.63 -5.82 6.21
N MET A 114 -5.65 -7.14 6.31
CA MET A 114 -5.29 -8.02 5.20
C MET A 114 -6.54 -8.78 4.75
N LEU A 115 -6.94 -8.52 3.53
CA LEU A 115 -8.05 -9.15 2.83
C LEU A 115 -7.47 -10.17 1.83
N GLY A 116 -8.19 -11.28 1.63
CA GLY A 116 -7.85 -12.28 0.62
C GLY A 116 -8.18 -11.80 -0.79
N SER A 117 -8.48 -12.75 -1.68
CA SER A 117 -8.98 -12.43 -3.03
C SER A 117 -10.26 -11.60 -2.95
N LEU A 118 -10.35 -10.55 -3.76
CA LEU A 118 -11.57 -9.74 -3.90
C LEU A 118 -12.66 -10.43 -4.72
N GLU A 119 -12.37 -11.55 -5.39
CA GLU A 119 -13.40 -12.41 -5.98
C GLU A 119 -14.31 -13.04 -4.90
N ASP A 120 -13.81 -13.15 -3.66
CA ASP A 120 -14.62 -13.52 -2.50
C ASP A 120 -15.46 -12.33 -2.05
N SER A 121 -16.79 -12.47 -2.17
CA SER A 121 -17.77 -11.47 -1.75
C SER A 121 -17.60 -10.99 -0.30
N ALA A 122 -17.09 -11.82 0.62
CA ALA A 122 -16.85 -11.41 1.99
C ALA A 122 -15.67 -10.42 2.11
N ASN A 123 -14.61 -10.65 1.33
CA ASN A 123 -13.45 -9.74 1.29
C ASN A 123 -13.83 -8.43 0.58
N LEU A 124 -14.58 -8.50 -0.51
CA LEU A 124 -15.09 -7.31 -1.20
C LEU A 124 -16.01 -6.48 -0.30
N ALA A 125 -16.93 -7.11 0.42
CA ALA A 125 -17.78 -6.42 1.40
C ALA A 125 -16.94 -5.77 2.52
N ALA A 126 -15.88 -6.44 2.99
CA ALA A 126 -14.98 -5.89 4.00
C ALA A 126 -14.17 -4.68 3.49
N LEU A 127 -13.81 -4.67 2.20
CA LEU A 127 -13.21 -3.52 1.53
C LEU A 127 -14.21 -2.35 1.46
N HIS A 128 -15.44 -2.61 0.99
CA HIS A 128 -16.52 -1.63 0.88
C HIS A 128 -17.00 -1.06 2.23
N ALA A 129 -16.78 -1.79 3.33
CA ALA A 129 -17.00 -1.26 4.68
C ALA A 129 -16.00 -0.15 5.07
N THR A 130 -14.95 0.07 4.27
CA THR A 130 -13.86 1.02 4.54
C THR A 130 -13.75 2.09 3.46
N ILE A 131 -13.91 1.71 2.20
CA ILE A 131 -13.81 2.61 1.05
C ILE A 131 -15.11 2.49 0.26
N ALA A 132 -15.78 3.62 0.03
CA ALA A 132 -17.02 3.63 -0.74
C ALA A 132 -16.77 3.17 -2.20
N PRO A 133 -17.65 2.36 -2.81
CA PRO A 133 -17.45 1.81 -4.15
C PRO A 133 -17.15 2.87 -5.22
N GLU A 134 -17.78 4.05 -5.12
CA GLU A 134 -17.59 5.17 -6.03
C GLU A 134 -16.20 5.81 -6.00
N LEU A 135 -15.37 5.45 -5.01
CA LEU A 135 -13.98 5.88 -4.88
C LEU A 135 -12.98 4.81 -5.36
N LEU A 136 -13.45 3.61 -5.69
CA LEU A 136 -12.64 2.49 -6.16
C LEU A 136 -12.79 2.30 -7.68
N PRO A 137 -11.72 1.92 -8.39
CA PRO A 137 -11.81 1.57 -9.80
C PRO A 137 -12.63 0.30 -10.00
N VAL A 138 -13.15 0.09 -11.21
CA VAL A 138 -13.98 -1.08 -11.54
C VAL A 138 -13.20 -2.38 -11.37
N ALA A 139 -11.91 -2.37 -11.71
CA ALA A 139 -11.00 -3.50 -11.52
C ALA A 139 -10.91 -4.00 -10.06
N LEU A 140 -11.21 -3.13 -9.08
CA LEU A 140 -11.22 -3.46 -7.65
C LEU A 140 -12.64 -3.60 -7.07
N GLY A 141 -13.64 -3.76 -7.94
CA GLY A 141 -15.05 -3.92 -7.56
C GLY A 141 -15.80 -2.62 -7.27
N GLY A 142 -15.24 -1.47 -7.66
CA GLY A 142 -15.83 -0.15 -7.50
C GLY A 142 -16.55 0.39 -8.75
N SER A 143 -16.77 1.71 -8.76
CA SER A 143 -17.49 2.44 -9.81
C SER A 143 -16.92 3.84 -10.09
N ALA A 144 -15.71 4.15 -9.61
CA ALA A 144 -15.07 5.44 -9.80
C ALA A 144 -14.89 5.80 -11.29
N ALA A 145 -15.11 7.08 -11.61
CA ALA A 145 -14.90 7.64 -12.95
C ALA A 145 -14.14 9.00 -12.86
N PRO A 146 -13.09 9.23 -13.66
CA PRO A 146 -12.51 8.30 -14.63
C PRO A 146 -11.81 7.13 -13.91
N ASP A 147 -11.88 5.93 -14.52
CA ASP A 147 -11.07 4.81 -14.06
C ASP A 147 -9.61 5.08 -14.44
N VAL A 148 -8.88 5.72 -13.54
CA VAL A 148 -7.45 6.04 -13.73
C VAL A 148 -6.55 4.80 -13.64
N PHE A 149 -7.13 3.62 -13.34
CA PHE A 149 -6.44 2.34 -13.24
C PHE A 149 -6.95 1.28 -14.24
N GLY A 150 -8.03 1.56 -14.96
CA GLY A 150 -8.63 0.69 -15.97
C GLY A 150 -7.87 0.74 -17.29
N ASP A 151 -7.82 -0.41 -17.98
CA ASP A 151 -7.01 -0.69 -19.18
C ASP A 151 -6.85 0.50 -20.14
N GLN A 152 -5.59 0.87 -20.43
CA GLN A 152 -5.21 1.47 -21.71
C GLN A 152 -4.90 0.37 -22.73
#